data_AF-A0A410V3M2-F1
#
_entry.id   AF-A0A410V3M2-F1
#
_cell.length_a   1.000
_cell.length_b   1.000
_cell.length_c   1.000
_cell.angle_alpha   90.00
_cell.angle_beta   90.00
_cell.angle_gamma   90.00
#
_symmetry.space_group_name_H-M   'P 1'
#
loop_
_entity.id
_entity.type
_entity.pdbx_description
1 polymer ?
#
loop_
_entity_poly.entity_id
_entity_poly.type
_entity_poly.pdbx_seq_one_letter_code
_entity_poly.pdbx_strand_id
1 'polypeptide(L)'
;MTENERIIRKLYDVAELQDSRGFTEMFTPDGYFWDVSAGQKYYGADIGKTVDIYANAFPDMHRELGLVYVTGDVVIVELSLNGTHKGPLALSAGIIPATGNEIHTPCCDVFHLENGKVKSFHCYTAGTILMAQLGVLGNLQAAITG
;
A
#
# COMPACT_ATOMS: atom_id res chain seq x y z
N MET A 1 -2.55 -3.15 23.33
CA MET A 1 -2.14 -3.62 21.99
C MET A 1 -2.14 -5.13 21.99
N THR A 2 -2.86 -5.75 21.06
CA THR A 2 -2.87 -7.22 20.90
C THR A 2 -1.61 -7.69 20.17
N GLU A 3 -1.34 -8.99 20.17
CA GLU A 3 -0.22 -9.55 19.41
C GLU A 3 -0.39 -9.32 17.89
N ASN A 4 -1.60 -9.51 17.37
CA ASN A 4 -1.90 -9.27 15.96
C ASN A 4 -1.68 -7.80 15.58
N GLU A 5 -2.09 -6.85 16.43
CA GLU A 5 -1.80 -5.43 16.20
C GLU A 5 -0.28 -5.15 16.19
N ARG A 6 0.48 -5.76 17.12
CA ARG A 6 1.94 -5.61 17.17
C ARG A 6 2.62 -6.14 15.90
N ILE A 7 2.16 -7.27 15.38
CA ILE A 7 2.66 -7.86 14.12
C ILE A 7 2.40 -6.90 12.96
N ILE A 8 1.20 -6.35 12.84
CA ILE A 8 0.86 -5.43 11.74
C ILE A 8 1.61 -4.10 11.85
N ARG A 9 1.76 -3.52 13.05
CA ARG A 9 2.61 -2.33 13.23
C ARG A 9 4.06 -2.60 12.83
N LYS A 10 4.60 -3.78 13.18
CA LYS A 10 5.94 -4.17 12.75
C LYS A 10 6.04 -4.32 11.23
N LEU A 11 5.01 -4.85 10.58
CA LEU A 11 4.95 -4.94 9.12
C LEU A 11 5.00 -3.56 8.46
N TYR A 12 4.31 -2.56 9.03
CA TYR A 12 4.43 -1.17 8.57
C TYR A 12 5.84 -0.61 8.79
N ASP A 13 6.46 -0.83 9.96
CA ASP A 13 7.84 -0.37 10.20
C ASP A 13 8.83 -0.94 9.17
N VAL A 14 8.66 -2.22 8.81
CA VAL A 14 9.50 -2.89 7.81
C VAL A 14 9.28 -2.31 6.41
N ALA A 15 8.03 -2.02 6.04
CA ALA A 15 7.71 -1.35 4.78
C ALA A 15 8.19 0.11 4.73
N GLU A 16 8.16 0.82 5.87
CA GLU A 16 8.68 2.18 6.04
C GLU A 16 10.20 2.22 5.85
N LEU A 17 10.91 1.22 6.37
CA LEU A 17 12.35 1.02 6.17
C LEU A 17 12.70 0.51 4.76
N GLN A 18 11.71 0.34 3.88
CA GLN A 18 11.87 -0.15 2.51
C GLN A 18 12.55 -1.54 2.46
N ASP A 19 12.32 -2.37 3.49
CA ASP A 19 12.85 -3.73 3.56
C ASP A 19 11.88 -4.73 2.92
N SER A 20 11.94 -4.81 1.59
CA SER A 20 11.09 -5.67 0.76
C SER A 20 11.21 -7.16 1.11
N ARG A 21 12.40 -7.59 1.54
CA ARG A 21 12.64 -8.97 1.97
C ARG A 21 11.98 -9.23 3.31
N GLY A 22 12.26 -8.40 4.31
CA GLY A 22 11.65 -8.51 5.64
C GLY A 22 10.13 -8.45 5.55
N PHE A 23 9.59 -7.58 4.70
CA PHE A 23 8.15 -7.45 4.48
C PHE A 23 7.55 -8.76 3.96
N THR A 24 8.21 -9.38 2.97
CA THR A 24 7.79 -10.67 2.40
C THR A 24 7.85 -11.79 3.44
N GLU A 25 8.88 -11.82 4.29
CA GLU A 25 9.07 -12.87 5.31
C GLU A 25 7.98 -12.89 6.39
N MET A 26 7.20 -11.80 6.53
CA MET A 26 6.07 -11.70 7.46
C MET A 26 4.79 -12.41 6.97
N PHE A 27 4.74 -12.85 5.71
CA PHE A 27 3.60 -13.58 5.16
C PHE A 27 3.72 -15.09 5.38
N THR A 28 2.59 -15.79 5.44
CA THR A 28 2.57 -17.26 5.36
C THR A 28 3.11 -17.72 4.00
N PRO A 29 3.63 -18.96 3.87
CA PRO A 29 4.17 -19.44 2.60
C PRO A 29 3.19 -19.36 1.42
N ASP A 30 1.90 -19.46 1.71
CA ASP A 30 0.78 -19.41 0.77
C ASP A 30 -0.08 -18.13 0.95
N GLY A 31 0.51 -17.10 1.54
CA GLY A 31 -0.11 -15.79 1.74
C GLY A 31 -0.01 -14.91 0.50
N TYR A 32 -0.79 -13.82 0.49
CA TYR A 32 -0.81 -12.88 -0.62
C TYR A 32 -1.07 -11.43 -0.21
N PHE A 33 -0.57 -10.51 -1.02
CA PHE A 33 -0.97 -9.10 -1.03
C PHE A 33 -1.95 -8.91 -2.19
N TRP A 34 -3.08 -8.26 -1.95
CA TRP A 34 -4.01 -7.79 -2.99
C TRP A 34 -4.07 -6.25 -2.98
N ASP A 35 -3.49 -5.64 -4.00
CA ASP A 35 -3.73 -4.24 -4.34
C ASP A 35 -5.10 -4.18 -5.02
N VAL A 36 -6.11 -3.80 -4.23
CA VAL A 36 -7.50 -3.83 -4.68
C VAL A 36 -7.71 -2.77 -5.75
N SER A 37 -7.08 -1.61 -5.58
CA SER A 37 -7.23 -0.46 -6.46
C SER A 37 -6.59 -0.68 -7.82
N ALA A 38 -5.47 -1.40 -7.88
CA ALA A 38 -4.84 -1.81 -9.13
C ALA A 38 -5.41 -3.13 -9.70
N GLY A 39 -6.25 -3.85 -8.95
CA GLY A 39 -6.77 -5.15 -9.34
C GLY A 39 -5.71 -6.26 -9.41
N GLN A 40 -4.59 -6.10 -8.69
CA GLN A 40 -3.41 -6.99 -8.80
C GLN A 40 -3.13 -7.73 -7.50
N LYS A 41 -2.85 -9.03 -7.60
CA LYS A 41 -2.37 -9.86 -6.47
C LYS A 41 -0.90 -10.21 -6.61
N TYR A 42 -0.20 -10.27 -5.49
CA TYR A 42 1.21 -10.62 -5.38
C TYR A 42 1.37 -11.81 -4.44
N TYR A 43 2.28 -12.72 -4.79
CA TYR A 43 2.49 -13.99 -4.11
C TYR A 43 3.98 -14.27 -3.93
N GLY A 44 4.35 -14.93 -2.84
CA GLY A 44 5.74 -15.29 -2.56
C GLY A 44 6.67 -14.07 -2.64
N ALA A 45 7.80 -14.21 -3.34
CA ALA A 45 8.79 -13.14 -3.49
C ALA A 45 8.23 -11.87 -4.17
N ASP A 46 7.14 -11.97 -4.93
CA ASP A 46 6.55 -10.81 -5.62
C ASP A 46 5.86 -9.84 -4.65
N ILE A 47 5.56 -10.28 -3.42
CA ILE A 47 5.00 -9.40 -2.37
C ILE A 47 5.94 -8.22 -2.11
N GLY A 48 7.25 -8.45 -2.03
CA GLY A 48 8.25 -7.40 -1.81
C GLY A 48 8.27 -6.32 -2.89
N LYS A 49 7.86 -6.63 -4.13
CA LYS A 49 7.78 -5.65 -5.22
C LYS A 49 6.88 -4.46 -4.86
N THR A 50 5.86 -4.66 -4.03
CA THR A 50 4.96 -3.58 -3.60
C THR A 50 5.69 -2.52 -2.78
N VAL A 51 6.66 -2.94 -1.95
CA VAL A 51 7.53 -2.03 -1.19
C VAL A 51 8.49 -1.31 -2.13
N ASP A 52 9.14 -2.05 -3.03
CA ASP A 52 10.09 -1.47 -4.01
C ASP A 52 9.43 -0.43 -4.92
N ILE A 53 8.20 -0.70 -5.40
CA ILE A 53 7.46 0.21 -6.28
C ILE A 53 7.23 1.56 -5.58
N TYR A 54 6.73 1.52 -4.35
CA TYR A 54 6.46 2.75 -3.59
C TYR A 54 7.75 3.44 -3.12
N ALA A 55 8.79 2.70 -2.74
CA ALA A 55 10.10 3.25 -2.39
C ALA A 55 10.75 4.00 -3.57
N ASN A 56 10.67 3.43 -4.77
CA ASN A 56 11.20 4.06 -5.98
C ASN A 56 10.41 5.30 -6.38
N ALA A 57 9.07 5.23 -6.32
CA ALA A 57 8.20 6.36 -6.70
C ALA A 57 8.26 7.51 -5.68
N PHE A 58 8.32 7.17 -4.39
CA PHE A 58 8.28 8.09 -3.26
C PHE A 58 9.42 7.74 -2.27
N PRO A 59 10.64 8.26 -2.50
CA PRO A 59 11.80 7.97 -1.63
C PRO A 59 11.61 8.39 -0.16
N ASP A 60 10.68 9.31 0.08
CA ASP A 60 10.25 9.82 1.39
C ASP A 60 8.86 9.29 1.79
N MET A 61 8.47 8.11 1.29
CA MET A 61 7.20 7.45 1.66
C MET A 61 7.07 7.31 3.17
N HIS A 62 5.98 7.87 3.70
CA HIS A 62 5.57 7.77 5.09
C HIS A 62 4.16 7.19 5.20
N ARG A 63 4.02 6.12 5.99
CA ARG A 63 2.72 5.51 6.28
C ARG A 63 2.20 5.97 7.63
N GLU A 64 1.30 6.95 7.59
CA GLU A 64 0.72 7.52 8.81
C GLU A 64 -0.47 6.68 9.26
N LEU A 65 -0.26 5.85 10.29
CA LEU A 65 -1.30 4.99 10.84
C LEU A 65 -2.32 5.80 11.66
N GLY A 66 -3.58 5.77 11.25
CA GLY A 66 -4.70 6.36 11.98
C GLY A 66 -5.36 5.35 12.91
N LEU A 67 -6.56 4.91 12.54
CA LEU A 67 -7.37 4.00 13.36
C LEU A 67 -6.96 2.55 13.11
N VAL A 68 -6.81 1.79 14.19
CA VAL A 68 -6.50 0.36 14.14
C VAL A 68 -7.56 -0.42 14.89
N TYR A 69 -8.22 -1.34 14.19
CA TYR A 69 -9.23 -2.23 14.72
C TYR A 69 -8.73 -3.67 14.71
N VAL A 70 -9.01 -4.41 15.77
CA VAL A 70 -8.64 -5.83 15.88
C VAL A 70 -9.88 -6.64 16.20
N THR A 71 -10.15 -7.66 15.39
CA THR A 71 -11.25 -8.61 15.60
C THR A 71 -10.78 -10.03 15.32
N GLY A 72 -10.48 -10.78 16.39
CA GLY A 72 -9.86 -12.10 16.27
C GLY A 72 -8.54 -12.04 15.50
N ASP A 73 -8.48 -12.77 14.40
CA ASP A 73 -7.31 -12.84 13.51
C ASP A 73 -7.31 -11.79 12.40
N VAL A 74 -8.23 -10.82 12.45
CA VAL A 74 -8.31 -9.73 11.49
C VAL A 74 -7.85 -8.42 12.13
N VAL A 75 -6.99 -7.69 11.42
CA VAL A 75 -6.58 -6.33 11.76
C VAL A 75 -6.95 -5.41 10.61
N ILE A 76 -7.62 -4.30 10.92
CA ILE A 76 -8.03 -3.29 9.95
C ILE A 76 -7.33 -1.99 10.32
N VAL A 77 -6.72 -1.33 9.34
CA VAL A 77 -5.98 -0.10 9.56
C VAL A 77 -6.45 0.96 8.57
N GLU A 78 -6.98 2.06 9.09
CA GLU A 78 -7.19 3.28 8.32
C GLU A 78 -5.93 4.14 8.45
N LEU A 79 -5.34 4.50 7.33
CA LEU A 79 -4.05 5.18 7.25
C LEU A 79 -3.99 6.15 6.07
N SER A 80 -2.93 6.95 6.00
CA SER A 80 -2.56 7.68 4.79
C SER A 80 -1.16 7.31 4.30
N LEU A 81 -1.02 7.29 2.96
CA LEU A 81 0.26 7.20 2.28
C LEU A 81 0.70 8.62 1.92
N ASN A 82 1.80 9.06 2.51
CA ASN A 82 2.30 10.42 2.38
C ASN A 82 3.69 10.38 1.72
N GLY A 83 3.97 11.27 0.78
CA GLY A 83 5.30 11.32 0.13
C GLY A 83 5.35 12.20 -1.10
N THR A 84 6.55 12.40 -1.63
CA THR A 84 6.79 13.21 -2.84
C THR A 84 7.11 12.30 -4.03
N HIS A 85 6.37 12.44 -5.13
CA HIS A 85 6.56 11.62 -6.33
C HIS A 85 7.82 12.03 -7.10
N LYS A 86 8.97 11.50 -6.68
CA LYS A 86 10.33 11.83 -7.19
C LYS A 86 10.89 10.80 -8.15
N GLY A 87 10.30 9.61 -8.23
CA GLY A 87 10.70 8.56 -9.16
C GLY A 87 9.52 8.01 -9.97
N PRO A 88 9.76 7.03 -10.84
CA PRO A 88 8.71 6.43 -11.66
C PRO A 88 7.78 5.54 -10.82
N LEU A 89 6.47 5.77 -10.91
CA LEU A 89 5.46 4.89 -10.34
C LEU A 89 5.05 3.83 -11.38
N ALA A 90 5.46 2.59 -11.14
CA ALA A 90 5.06 1.44 -11.96
C ALA A 90 3.66 0.96 -11.58
N LEU A 91 2.78 0.87 -12.57
CA LEU A 91 1.42 0.35 -12.49
C LEU A 91 1.26 -0.81 -13.47
N SER A 92 0.22 -1.62 -13.30
CA SER A 92 -0.14 -2.68 -14.27
C SER A 92 -0.39 -2.14 -15.68
N ALA A 93 -0.91 -0.91 -15.79
CA ALA A 93 -1.21 -0.25 -17.05
C ALA A 93 -0.02 0.49 -17.70
N GLY A 94 1.11 0.66 -17.00
CA GLY A 94 2.25 1.43 -17.49
C GLY A 94 3.02 2.14 -16.37
N ILE A 95 3.82 3.15 -16.75
CA ILE A 95 4.65 3.91 -15.80
C ILE A 95 4.17 5.36 -15.80
N ILE A 96 3.96 5.93 -14.61
CA ILE A 96 3.80 7.36 -14.43
C ILE A 96 5.18 7.95 -14.11
N PRO A 97 5.73 8.86 -14.95
CA PRO A 97 6.98 9.55 -14.64
C PRO A 97 6.84 10.43 -13.39
N ALA A 98 7.96 10.70 -12.70
CA ALA A 98 7.99 11.60 -11.55
C ALA A 98 7.32 12.94 -11.87
N THR A 99 6.35 13.34 -11.04
CA THR A 99 5.59 14.59 -11.22
C THR A 99 6.07 15.69 -10.30
N GLY A 100 6.81 15.34 -9.24
CA GLY A 100 7.22 16.27 -8.18
C GLY A 100 6.11 16.63 -7.20
N ASN A 101 4.88 16.12 -7.39
CA ASN A 101 3.75 16.40 -6.52
C ASN A 101 3.84 15.59 -5.22
N GLU A 102 3.33 16.18 -4.15
CA GLU A 102 3.09 15.49 -2.87
C GLU A 102 1.77 14.73 -2.92
N ILE A 103 1.74 13.60 -2.22
CA ILE A 103 0.53 12.81 -1.98
C ILE A 103 0.22 12.78 -0.48
N HIS A 104 -1.07 12.79 -0.18
CA HIS A 104 -1.67 12.46 1.11
C HIS A 104 -2.86 11.58 0.81
N THR A 105 -2.59 10.34 0.43
CA THR A 105 -3.60 9.44 -0.14
C THR A 105 -4.18 8.58 0.97
N PRO A 106 -5.50 8.66 1.23
CA PRO A 106 -6.17 7.76 2.16
C PRO A 106 -6.06 6.30 1.73
N CYS A 107 -5.91 5.40 2.69
CA CYS A 107 -5.86 3.96 2.47
C CYS A 107 -6.60 3.25 3.60
N CYS A 108 -7.18 2.09 3.28
CA CYS A 108 -7.66 1.15 4.27
C CYS A 108 -7.03 -0.21 3.98
N ASP A 109 -6.39 -0.79 4.99
CA ASP A 109 -5.71 -2.06 4.89
C ASP A 109 -6.43 -3.09 5.75
N VAL A 110 -6.74 -4.25 5.18
CA VAL A 110 -7.36 -5.38 5.89
C VAL A 110 -6.41 -6.55 5.87
N PHE A 111 -5.94 -6.94 7.05
CA PHE A 111 -5.03 -8.06 7.25
C PHE A 111 -5.77 -9.23 7.90
N HIS A 112 -5.59 -10.43 7.35
CA HIS A 112 -5.96 -11.68 7.99
C HIS A 112 -4.67 -12.39 8.40
N LEU A 113 -4.54 -12.70 9.68
CA LEU A 113 -3.38 -13.38 10.25
C LEU A 113 -3.68 -14.87 10.43
N GLU A 114 -2.62 -15.66 10.36
CA GLU A 114 -2.64 -17.09 10.69
C GLU A 114 -1.30 -17.45 11.31
N ASN A 115 -1.33 -18.04 12.51
CA ASN A 115 -0.12 -18.49 13.21
C ASN A 115 0.99 -17.42 13.33
N GLY A 116 0.61 -16.17 13.61
CA GLY A 116 1.54 -15.05 13.80
C GLY A 116 2.12 -14.46 12.50
N LYS A 117 1.57 -14.82 11.34
CA LYS A 117 1.97 -14.30 10.02
C LYS A 117 0.77 -13.79 9.23
N VAL A 118 1.01 -12.98 8.21
CA VAL A 118 -0.04 -12.48 7.33
C VAL A 118 -0.43 -13.54 6.30
N LYS A 119 -1.68 -14.00 6.37
CA LYS A 119 -2.28 -14.91 5.40
C LYS A 119 -2.84 -14.17 4.20
N SER A 120 -3.45 -13.01 4.42
CA SER A 120 -3.81 -12.11 3.33
C SER A 120 -3.77 -10.65 3.76
N PHE A 121 -3.34 -9.79 2.85
CA PHE A 121 -3.36 -8.35 2.99
C PHE A 121 -4.15 -7.77 1.82
N HIS A 122 -5.27 -7.10 2.08
CA HIS A 122 -6.03 -6.33 1.07
C HIS A 122 -5.77 -4.85 1.30
N CYS A 123 -5.22 -4.17 0.30
CA CYS A 123 -4.91 -2.75 0.35
C CYS A 123 -5.91 -1.98 -0.53
N TYR A 124 -6.71 -1.12 0.10
CA TYR A 124 -7.69 -0.25 -0.54
C TYR A 124 -7.16 1.18 -0.55
N THR A 125 -6.09 1.44 -1.28
CA THR A 125 -5.59 2.80 -1.50
C THR A 125 -6.62 3.59 -2.30
N ALA A 126 -6.95 4.82 -1.91
CA ALA A 126 -7.89 5.66 -2.66
C ALA A 126 -7.29 6.10 -4.01
N GLY A 127 -7.30 5.20 -5.00
CA GLY A 127 -6.56 5.35 -6.26
C GLY A 127 -6.98 6.58 -7.07
N THR A 128 -8.26 6.95 -7.02
CA THR A 128 -8.74 8.19 -7.65
C THR A 128 -8.12 9.44 -7.01
N ILE A 129 -7.97 9.46 -5.68
CA ILE A 129 -7.32 10.56 -4.96
C ILE A 129 -5.83 10.59 -5.29
N LEU A 130 -5.15 9.43 -5.29
CA LEU A 130 -3.75 9.32 -5.68
C LEU A 130 -3.51 9.89 -7.08
N MET A 131 -4.27 9.42 -8.08
CA MET A 131 -4.14 9.88 -9.46
C MET A 131 -4.46 11.38 -9.60
N ALA A 132 -5.41 11.91 -8.82
CA ALA A 132 -5.70 13.34 -8.78
C ALA A 132 -4.53 14.15 -8.22
N GLN A 133 -3.94 13.71 -7.09
CA GLN A 133 -2.79 14.36 -6.45
C GLN A 133 -1.54 14.30 -7.34
N LEU A 134 -1.35 13.21 -8.09
CA LEU A 134 -0.30 13.11 -9.11
C LEU A 134 -0.58 13.99 -10.35
N GLY A 135 -1.78 14.54 -10.51
CA GLY A 135 -2.14 15.39 -11.65
C GLY A 135 -2.37 14.62 -12.95
N VAL A 136 -2.66 13.32 -12.89
CA VAL A 136 -2.76 12.45 -14.08
C VAL A 136 -4.19 12.07 -14.48
N LEU A 137 -5.20 12.58 -13.77
CA LEU A 137 -6.62 12.46 -14.15
C LEU A 137 -7.00 13.43 -15.29
N GLY A 138 -6.28 13.36 -16.41
CA GLY A 138 -6.39 14.37 -17.48
C GLY A 138 -7.75 14.45 -18.15
N ASN A 139 -8.31 13.31 -18.59
CA ASN A 139 -9.53 13.32 -19.40
C ASN A 139 -10.85 13.29 -18.59
N LEU A 140 -10.78 13.50 -17.27
CA LEU A 140 -11.98 13.48 -16.42
C LEU A 140 -12.92 14.65 -16.76
N GLN A 141 -12.37 15.83 -17.03
CA GLN A 141 -13.14 17.03 -17.37
C GLN A 141 -13.94 16.88 -18.67
N ALA A 142 -13.42 16.15 -19.67
CA ALA A 142 -14.13 15.92 -20.92
C ALA A 142 -15.27 14.89 -20.79
N ALA A 143 -15.24 14.05 -19.74
CA ALA A 143 -16.23 13.00 -19.50
C ALA A 143 -17.41 13.47 -18.62
N ILE A 144 -17.24 14.55 -17.86
CA ILE A 144 -18.29 15.14 -17.02
C ILE A 144 -19.10 16.11 -17.87
N THR A 145 -20.32 15.73 -18.27
CA THR A 145 -21.29 16.68 -18.82
C THR A 145 -22.03 17.35 -17.67
N GLY A 146 -22.02 18.68 -17.66
CA GLY A 146 -22.87 19.49 -16.78
C GLY A 146 -24.32 19.53 -17.24
#